data_AF-A0A7S0RV58-F1
#
_entry.id   AF-A0A7S0RV58-F1
#
_cell.length_a   1.000
_cell.length_b   1.000
_cell.length_c   1.000
_cell.angle_alpha   90.00
_cell.angle_beta   90.00
_cell.angle_gamma   90.00
#
_symmetry.space_group_name_H-M   'P 1'
#
loop_
_entity.id
_entity.type
_entity.pdbx_description
1 polymer ?
#
loop_
_entity_poly.entity_id
_entity_poly.type
_entity_poly.pdbx_seq_one_letter_code
_entity_poly.pdbx_strand_id
1 'polypeptide(L)'
;MSQRVQNEPEFAAPWEACKYTASYMRDFVKHHLGPTMRADHPDLKIMAFDHNKDHVHLWANVMYEDPEAAQYVDGLAVHWYTGDYFDRLEQAHATAPEKFLLASEATDCPGIADEPLNWHRAEALAHDILGDLASWVVAWTDWNLLLDPEGGPNHLGNNCDALMVADPENTLGQGPLMFQPTYYFMGHFSRFVPPGATHVAANATFTAPEANVPAEAVSNGALLALFPCDDGERQQWGQTFSAAGNPGERDHSSLHLQSAAADKCMDIVDGATIDGTLLQVWKCYPGSDNQNFGVDIIPGTDKVQLSVGATGFTKCADTSLHNVVKNNRMQIMPCDGRLSQQWVRRGDAFESAEHPGMCLTAGGKAVFDKAAFKHPVEGGGEAVTLVLLNRGDQPVTFSVYDEHSRRQVTGLSAPPHSMQTLQYLAPPQSQCNSGGAQRAEMETVGRVFLILLGVVVVVTALLVALYIRNKKYRRSQLLGGYAGALAQTDELQGRGIQLAMGGDELQFVLEEEEDEDEEGGVYRGAINPTFEEGGLGGGGHESFAKLEYPDEEAQPALGRGAAAEGSN
;
A
#
# COMPACT_ATOMS: atom_id res chain seq x y z
N MET A 1 -20.39 17.97 11.50
CA MET A 1 -19.44 19.11 11.51
C MET A 1 -18.34 18.80 12.50
N SER A 2 -17.13 19.30 12.27
CA SER A 2 -15.97 19.09 13.15
C SER A 2 -15.22 20.41 13.39
N GLN A 3 -14.50 20.49 14.51
CA GLN A 3 -13.66 21.62 14.90
C GLN A 3 -12.31 21.13 15.39
N ARG A 4 -11.25 21.80 14.93
CA ARG A 4 -9.87 21.59 15.36
C ARG A 4 -9.62 22.44 16.61
N VAL A 5 -8.93 21.90 17.61
CA VAL A 5 -8.70 22.62 18.88
C VAL A 5 -7.81 23.84 18.67
N GLN A 6 -6.75 23.69 17.88
CA GLN A 6 -5.76 24.71 17.58
C GLN A 6 -4.99 24.28 16.33
N ASN A 7 -4.82 25.18 15.36
CA ASN A 7 -3.94 24.94 14.20
C ASN A 7 -2.48 24.91 14.63
N GLU A 8 -1.74 23.90 14.19
CA GLU A 8 -0.28 23.77 14.37
C GLU A 8 0.22 24.06 15.81
N PRO A 9 -0.29 23.38 16.84
CA PRO A 9 0.02 23.68 18.23
C PRO A 9 1.50 23.57 18.59
N GLU A 10 2.32 22.84 17.83
CA GLU A 10 3.76 22.73 18.15
C GLU A 10 4.60 23.83 17.51
N PHE A 11 4.05 24.55 16.53
CA PHE A 11 4.75 25.58 15.79
C PHE A 11 4.33 26.98 16.25
N ALA A 12 5.29 27.68 16.88
CA ALA A 12 5.14 29.10 17.20
C ALA A 12 5.48 29.94 15.96
N ALA A 13 4.61 29.86 14.96
CA ALA A 13 4.80 30.55 13.69
C ALA A 13 4.90 32.08 13.87
N PRO A 14 5.54 32.81 12.92
CA PRO A 14 5.54 34.26 12.93
C PRO A 14 4.18 34.89 12.54
N TRP A 15 3.21 34.09 12.08
CA TRP A 15 1.81 34.46 11.85
C TRP A 15 0.91 34.04 13.03
N GLU A 16 -0.41 34.09 12.86
CA GLU A 16 -1.40 33.71 13.87
C GLU A 16 -1.17 32.28 14.36
N ALA A 17 -0.57 32.15 15.54
CA ALA A 17 -0.25 30.88 16.16
C ALA A 17 -0.52 30.90 17.68
N CYS A 18 -0.87 29.74 18.23
CA CYS A 18 -0.99 29.55 19.67
C CYS A 18 -0.35 28.21 20.07
N LYS A 19 0.85 28.27 20.67
CA LYS A 19 1.63 27.06 20.96
C LYS A 19 1.08 26.30 22.17
N TYR A 20 0.74 25.03 21.99
CA TYR A 20 0.23 24.13 23.02
C TYR A 20 1.17 22.93 23.15
N THR A 21 1.43 22.47 24.38
CA THR A 21 1.93 21.11 24.58
C THR A 21 0.78 20.12 24.55
N ALA A 22 1.05 18.84 24.26
CA ALA A 22 0.02 17.80 24.28
C ALA A 22 -0.75 17.77 25.61
N SER A 23 -0.04 17.84 26.75
CA SER A 23 -0.68 17.87 28.08
C SER A 23 -1.55 19.11 28.29
N TYR A 24 -1.12 20.27 27.79
CA TYR A 24 -1.93 21.48 27.89
C TYR A 24 -3.20 21.38 27.04
N MET A 25 -3.12 20.88 25.81
CA MET A 25 -4.30 20.66 24.97
C MET A 25 -5.26 19.67 25.61
N ARG A 26 -4.76 18.55 26.16
CA ARG A 26 -5.54 17.58 26.92
C ARG A 26 -6.32 18.24 28.05
N ASP A 27 -5.64 19.01 28.89
CA ASP A 27 -6.26 19.68 30.04
C ASP A 27 -7.25 20.77 29.59
N PHE A 28 -6.95 21.50 28.52
CA PHE A 28 -7.86 22.50 27.94
C PHE A 28 -9.14 21.86 27.39
N VAL A 29 -9.02 20.74 26.67
CA VAL A 29 -10.17 19.97 26.19
C VAL A 29 -10.98 19.42 27.35
N LYS A 30 -10.32 18.83 28.35
CA LYS A 30 -10.95 18.25 29.53
C LYS A 30 -11.72 19.26 30.37
N HIS A 31 -11.12 20.41 30.66
CA HIS A 31 -11.64 21.37 31.63
C HIS A 31 -12.45 22.52 31.03
N HIS A 32 -12.34 22.76 29.72
CA HIS A 32 -12.93 23.94 29.09
C HIS A 32 -13.66 23.61 27.78
N LEU A 33 -12.94 23.25 26.72
CA LEU A 33 -13.54 23.14 25.38
C LEU A 33 -14.55 22.00 25.30
N GLY A 34 -14.18 20.81 25.78
CA GLY A 34 -15.00 19.60 25.71
C GLY A 34 -16.36 19.75 26.40
N PRO A 35 -16.41 20.11 27.70
CA PRO A 35 -17.67 20.33 28.42
C PRO A 35 -18.55 21.41 27.77
N THR A 36 -17.95 22.51 27.31
CA THR A 36 -18.67 23.61 26.66
C THR A 36 -19.28 23.15 25.35
N MET A 37 -18.49 22.52 24.48
CA MET A 37 -18.96 22.06 23.17
C MET A 37 -19.99 20.94 23.29
N ARG A 38 -19.85 20.00 24.24
CA ARG A 38 -20.88 18.97 24.44
C ARG A 38 -22.19 19.52 24.98
N ALA A 39 -22.17 20.63 25.72
CA ALA A 39 -23.38 21.30 26.20
C ALA A 39 -24.08 22.09 25.09
N ASP A 40 -23.33 22.88 24.33
CA ASP A 40 -23.89 23.84 23.36
C ASP A 40 -24.02 23.27 21.94
N HIS A 41 -23.17 22.31 21.58
CA HIS A 41 -23.02 21.74 20.23
C HIS A 41 -22.75 20.21 20.29
N PRO A 42 -23.68 19.40 20.81
CA PRO A 42 -23.45 17.97 21.12
C PRO A 42 -23.01 17.13 19.91
N ASP A 43 -23.41 17.50 18.69
CA ASP A 43 -23.08 16.80 17.45
C ASP A 43 -21.74 17.24 16.81
N LEU A 44 -21.11 18.30 17.35
CA LEU A 44 -19.83 18.81 16.84
C LEU A 44 -18.69 17.87 17.24
N LYS A 45 -17.94 17.38 16.26
CA LYS A 45 -16.78 16.53 16.48
C LYS A 45 -15.55 17.37 16.84
N ILE A 46 -14.79 16.97 17.84
CA ILE A 46 -13.56 17.68 18.25
C ILE A 46 -12.35 16.90 17.77
N MET A 47 -11.48 17.56 16.99
CA MET A 47 -10.21 17.03 16.52
C MET A 47 -9.05 17.70 17.26
N ALA A 48 -8.20 16.90 17.89
CA ALA A 48 -6.96 17.38 18.51
C ALA A 48 -5.77 17.27 17.55
N PHE A 49 -4.59 17.70 18.02
CA PHE A 49 -3.32 17.72 17.28
C PHE A 49 -3.27 18.75 16.15
N ASP A 50 -3.82 18.49 14.96
CA ASP A 50 -3.82 19.41 13.81
C ASP A 50 -2.41 19.94 13.46
N HIS A 51 -1.47 18.99 13.32
CA HIS A 51 -0.09 19.27 12.94
C HIS A 51 0.53 18.10 12.18
N ASN A 52 1.83 18.17 11.90
CA ASN A 52 2.53 17.22 11.04
C ASN A 52 2.48 15.76 11.53
N LYS A 53 2.41 14.82 10.58
CA LYS A 53 2.22 13.38 10.85
C LYS A 53 3.32 12.74 11.72
N ASP A 54 4.53 13.28 11.75
CA ASP A 54 5.68 12.75 12.50
C ASP A 54 5.40 12.57 14.01
N HIS A 55 4.61 13.45 14.62
CA HIS A 55 4.31 13.41 16.06
C HIS A 55 2.89 12.91 16.42
N VAL A 56 2.06 12.53 15.45
CA VAL A 56 0.65 12.16 15.70
C VAL A 56 0.48 11.05 16.74
N HIS A 57 1.34 10.02 16.71
CA HIS A 57 1.35 8.91 17.67
C HIS A 57 1.66 9.34 19.10
N LEU A 58 2.54 10.34 19.30
CA LEU A 58 2.85 10.88 20.62
C LEU A 58 1.66 11.63 21.20
N TRP A 59 0.97 12.42 20.36
CA TRP A 59 -0.22 13.14 20.75
C TRP A 59 -1.41 12.22 21.01
N ALA A 60 -1.56 11.15 20.22
CA ALA A 60 -2.56 10.12 20.47
C ALA A 60 -2.43 9.55 21.88
N ASN A 61 -1.21 9.17 22.30
CA ASN A 61 -0.97 8.65 23.64
C ASN A 61 -1.41 9.65 24.72
N VAL A 62 -0.99 10.92 24.63
CA VAL A 62 -1.33 11.91 25.66
C VAL A 62 -2.83 12.24 25.70
N MET A 63 -3.48 12.33 24.54
CA MET A 63 -4.90 12.71 24.45
C MET A 63 -5.82 11.56 24.84
N TYR A 64 -5.44 10.31 24.59
CA TYR A 64 -6.30 9.14 24.77
C TYR A 64 -6.05 8.36 26.07
N GLU A 65 -4.87 8.48 26.70
CA GLU A 65 -4.60 7.87 28.01
C GLU A 65 -5.40 8.50 29.17
N ASP A 66 -5.85 9.77 29.04
CA ASP A 66 -6.74 10.41 30.02
C ASP A 66 -8.22 10.26 29.58
N PRO A 67 -9.00 9.36 30.22
CA PRO A 67 -10.38 9.12 29.81
C PRO A 67 -11.29 10.34 29.97
N GLU A 68 -10.96 11.28 30.86
CA GLU A 68 -11.76 12.49 31.04
C GLU A 68 -11.58 13.49 29.88
N ALA A 69 -10.43 13.45 29.20
CA ALA A 69 -10.20 14.20 27.96
C ALA A 69 -10.69 13.40 26.73
N ALA A 70 -10.37 12.11 26.68
CA ALA A 70 -10.64 11.23 25.54
C ALA A 70 -12.13 11.11 25.19
N GLN A 71 -13.03 11.26 26.17
CA GLN A 71 -14.48 11.30 25.93
C GLN A 71 -14.93 12.50 25.06
N TYR A 72 -14.14 13.57 25.03
CA TYR A 72 -14.44 14.77 24.25
C TYR A 72 -13.74 14.80 22.90
N VAL A 73 -12.60 14.12 22.75
CA VAL A 73 -11.85 14.06 21.48
C VAL A 73 -12.42 12.94 20.60
N ASP A 74 -12.89 13.28 19.39
CA ASP A 74 -13.44 12.31 18.44
C ASP A 74 -12.38 11.76 17.46
N GLY A 75 -11.28 12.49 17.26
CA GLY A 75 -10.21 12.12 16.35
C GLY A 75 -8.99 13.04 16.43
N LEU A 76 -7.96 12.75 15.64
CA LEU A 76 -6.81 13.63 15.43
C LEU A 76 -6.81 14.17 14.01
N ALA A 77 -6.39 15.41 13.87
CA ALA A 77 -6.13 16.05 12.59
C ALA A 77 -4.61 16.05 12.32
N VAL A 78 -4.20 15.83 11.06
CA VAL A 78 -2.79 15.80 10.64
C VAL A 78 -2.53 16.65 9.40
N HIS A 79 -1.31 17.16 9.30
CA HIS A 79 -0.78 17.94 8.17
C HIS A 79 0.31 17.16 7.43
N TRP A 80 0.54 17.50 6.16
CA TRP A 80 1.44 16.73 5.29
C TRP A 80 2.93 17.13 5.31
N TYR A 81 3.31 18.26 5.93
CA TYR A 81 4.58 18.95 5.61
C TYR A 81 5.87 18.24 6.07
N THR A 82 5.76 17.18 6.87
CA THR A 82 6.89 16.32 7.23
C THR A 82 7.09 15.16 6.26
N GLY A 83 6.21 15.01 5.28
CA GLY A 83 6.14 13.84 4.42
C GLY A 83 5.20 12.77 4.99
N ASP A 84 5.20 11.63 4.34
CA ASP A 84 4.26 10.53 4.48
C ASP A 84 3.94 10.12 5.95
N TYR A 85 4.90 9.76 6.80
CA TYR A 85 4.69 9.36 8.21
C TYR A 85 3.51 8.39 8.47
N PHE A 86 3.16 7.54 7.49
CA PHE A 86 2.00 6.65 7.56
C PHE A 86 2.10 5.59 8.68
N ASP A 87 3.30 5.18 9.10
CA ASP A 87 3.49 4.26 10.23
C ASP A 87 3.09 4.93 11.56
N ARG A 88 3.22 6.25 11.65
CA ARG A 88 2.76 7.04 12.81
C ARG A 88 1.25 7.16 12.82
N LEU A 89 0.61 7.21 11.65
CA LEU A 89 -0.84 7.11 11.54
C LEU A 89 -1.33 5.74 12.02
N GLU A 90 -0.68 4.65 11.60
CA GLU A 90 -0.99 3.30 12.08
C GLU A 90 -0.79 3.16 13.60
N GLN A 91 0.31 3.70 14.16
CA GLN A 91 0.54 3.72 15.60
C GLN A 91 -0.53 4.54 16.34
N ALA A 92 -0.92 5.70 15.83
CA ALA A 92 -1.96 6.52 16.43
C ALA A 92 -3.33 5.84 16.40
N HIS A 93 -3.66 5.17 15.28
CA HIS A 93 -4.88 4.36 15.17
C HIS A 93 -4.86 3.20 16.17
N ALA A 94 -3.73 2.50 16.31
CA ALA A 94 -3.59 1.38 17.25
C ALA A 94 -3.81 1.81 18.73
N THR A 95 -3.48 3.05 19.09
CA THR A 95 -3.74 3.60 20.43
C THR A 95 -5.23 3.75 20.73
N ALA A 96 -6.05 4.16 19.75
CA ALA A 96 -7.50 4.32 19.91
C ALA A 96 -8.25 4.07 18.59
N PRO A 97 -8.51 2.80 18.23
CA PRO A 97 -9.04 2.43 16.92
C PRO A 97 -10.44 2.98 16.61
N GLU A 98 -11.20 3.36 17.63
CA GLU A 98 -12.52 3.98 17.50
C GLU A 98 -12.49 5.48 17.19
N LYS A 99 -11.31 6.11 17.26
CA LYS A 99 -11.09 7.54 16.97
C LYS A 99 -10.59 7.69 15.54
N PHE A 100 -11.10 8.67 14.82
CA PHE A 100 -10.72 8.85 13.42
C PHE A 100 -9.43 9.68 13.28
N LEU A 101 -8.71 9.47 12.18
CA LEU A 101 -7.63 10.35 11.72
C LEU A 101 -8.10 11.12 10.48
N LEU A 102 -7.77 12.40 10.38
CA LEU A 102 -8.16 13.25 9.24
C LEU A 102 -6.96 14.09 8.79
N ALA A 103 -6.59 14.01 7.52
CA ALA A 103 -5.64 14.94 6.92
C ALA A 103 -6.35 16.27 6.67
N SER A 104 -6.06 17.25 7.52
CA SER A 104 -6.79 18.52 7.61
C SER A 104 -6.20 19.62 6.75
N GLU A 105 -4.97 19.44 6.30
CA GLU A 105 -4.23 20.45 5.55
C GLU A 105 -3.02 19.85 4.81
N ALA A 106 -2.87 20.28 3.56
CA ALA A 106 -1.72 20.00 2.73
C ALA A 106 -1.60 21.05 1.61
N THR A 107 -0.38 21.45 1.29
CA THR A 107 -0.05 22.26 0.10
C THR A 107 1.44 22.22 -0.20
N ASP A 108 1.77 22.24 -1.49
CA ASP A 108 3.16 22.40 -1.95
C ASP A 108 3.59 23.87 -1.88
N CYS A 109 4.83 24.12 -1.52
CA CYS A 109 5.41 25.45 -1.35
C CYS A 109 6.90 25.41 -1.74
N PRO A 110 7.53 26.54 -2.12
CA PRO A 110 6.96 27.89 -2.25
C PRO A 110 6.27 28.14 -3.60
N GLY A 111 5.28 29.05 -3.59
CA GLY A 111 4.64 29.65 -4.77
C GLY A 111 3.89 28.70 -5.71
N ILE A 112 3.24 29.27 -6.73
CA ILE A 112 2.70 28.51 -7.86
C ILE A 112 3.86 27.85 -8.62
N ALA A 113 3.63 26.67 -9.18
CA ALA A 113 4.66 25.97 -9.95
C ALA A 113 5.13 26.78 -11.17
N ASP A 114 6.45 26.96 -11.31
CA ASP A 114 7.06 27.78 -12.36
C ASP A 114 7.06 27.14 -13.76
N GLU A 115 6.80 25.83 -13.86
CA GLU A 115 6.85 25.05 -15.11
C GLU A 115 5.43 24.70 -15.60
N PRO A 116 5.15 24.74 -16.92
CA PRO A 116 3.89 24.28 -17.46
C PRO A 116 3.68 22.80 -17.10
N LEU A 117 2.62 22.53 -16.35
CA LEU A 117 2.20 21.19 -15.91
C LEU A 117 3.23 20.51 -15.00
N ASN A 118 3.58 21.13 -13.85
CA ASN A 118 4.43 20.51 -12.82
C ASN A 118 3.76 19.26 -12.21
N TRP A 119 3.95 18.16 -12.91
CA TRP A 119 3.30 16.89 -12.66
C TRP A 119 3.79 16.24 -11.36
N HIS A 120 5.02 16.56 -10.94
CA HIS A 120 5.58 16.08 -9.69
C HIS A 120 4.77 16.52 -8.46
N ARG A 121 4.24 17.76 -8.44
CA ARG A 121 3.37 18.22 -7.35
C ARG A 121 2.06 17.44 -7.29
N ALA A 122 1.49 17.09 -8.44
CA ALA A 122 0.30 16.25 -8.52
C ALA A 122 0.59 14.82 -8.05
N GLU A 123 1.70 14.24 -8.47
CA GLU A 123 2.16 12.91 -8.02
C GLU A 123 2.43 12.86 -6.51
N ALA A 124 3.03 13.90 -5.93
CA ALA A 124 3.27 14.01 -4.50
C ALA A 124 1.95 14.07 -3.72
N LEU A 125 1.02 14.93 -4.13
CA LEU A 125 -0.32 15.02 -3.55
C LEU A 125 -1.07 13.69 -3.62
N ALA A 126 -1.03 13.04 -4.78
CA ALA A 126 -1.68 11.75 -4.97
C ALA A 126 -1.07 10.64 -4.13
N HIS A 127 0.25 10.60 -4.05
CA HIS A 127 0.98 9.66 -3.22
C HIS A 127 0.54 9.79 -1.76
N ASP A 128 0.50 11.02 -1.26
CA ASP A 128 0.10 11.34 0.12
C ASP A 128 -1.36 10.93 0.40
N ILE A 129 -2.30 11.32 -0.45
CA ILE A 129 -3.72 10.92 -0.31
C ILE A 129 -3.86 9.40 -0.30
N LEU A 130 -3.19 8.72 -1.23
CA LEU A 130 -3.24 7.27 -1.28
C LEU A 130 -2.70 6.67 0.03
N GLY A 131 -1.50 7.06 0.45
CA GLY A 131 -0.87 6.54 1.66
C GLY A 131 -1.70 6.79 2.92
N ASP A 132 -2.21 8.00 3.09
CA ASP A 132 -3.08 8.39 4.21
C ASP A 132 -4.34 7.52 4.25
N LEU A 133 -5.06 7.38 3.12
CA LEU A 133 -6.28 6.57 3.04
C LEU A 133 -6.04 5.08 3.26
N ALA A 134 -4.83 4.57 2.96
CA ALA A 134 -4.44 3.21 3.31
C ALA A 134 -4.03 3.05 4.77
N SER A 135 -3.81 4.16 5.47
CA SER A 135 -3.24 4.20 6.82
C SER A 135 -4.20 4.86 7.80
N TRP A 136 -5.48 4.48 7.70
CA TRP A 136 -6.58 4.83 8.61
C TRP A 136 -7.05 6.29 8.60
N VAL A 137 -6.51 7.14 7.73
CA VAL A 137 -7.06 8.48 7.52
C VAL A 137 -8.37 8.37 6.75
N VAL A 138 -9.40 9.07 7.24
CA VAL A 138 -10.77 8.94 6.72
C VAL A 138 -11.16 10.04 5.74
N ALA A 139 -10.36 11.11 5.64
CA ALA A 139 -10.56 12.23 4.74
C ALA A 139 -9.26 13.04 4.59
N TRP A 140 -9.13 13.74 3.46
CA TRP A 140 -7.98 14.57 3.10
C TRP A 140 -8.43 15.93 2.60
N THR A 141 -7.75 17.00 3.01
CA THR A 141 -8.15 18.39 2.74
C THR A 141 -6.96 19.20 2.24
N ASP A 142 -7.10 19.76 1.03
CA ASP A 142 -6.14 20.73 0.47
C ASP A 142 -6.23 22.07 1.22
N TRP A 143 -5.15 22.86 1.20
CA TRP A 143 -5.06 24.10 1.98
C TRP A 143 -5.85 25.27 1.38
N ASN A 144 -5.35 25.88 0.30
CA ASN A 144 -5.97 27.04 -0.33
C ASN A 144 -6.71 26.62 -1.60
N LEU A 145 -8.04 26.82 -1.62
CA LEU A 145 -8.84 26.49 -2.80
C LEU A 145 -8.41 27.26 -4.05
N LEU A 146 -7.94 28.50 -3.91
CA LEU A 146 -7.63 29.41 -5.01
C LEU A 146 -6.57 30.44 -4.57
N LEU A 147 -5.52 30.62 -5.37
CA LEU A 147 -4.47 31.64 -5.16
C LEU A 147 -4.20 32.46 -6.43
N ASP A 148 -3.47 33.57 -6.30
CA ASP A 148 -2.97 34.36 -7.44
C ASP A 148 -1.70 33.72 -8.07
N PRO A 149 -1.20 34.23 -9.22
CA PRO A 149 0.01 33.69 -9.87
C PRO A 149 1.26 33.68 -8.99
N GLU A 150 1.31 34.51 -7.95
CA GLU A 150 2.41 34.57 -7.00
C GLU A 150 2.25 33.57 -5.84
N GLY A 151 1.11 32.88 -5.72
CA GLY A 151 0.80 31.93 -4.66
C GLY A 151 0.28 32.60 -3.37
N GLY A 152 -0.32 33.77 -3.50
CA GLY A 152 -0.86 34.59 -2.41
C GLY A 152 -2.31 35.05 -2.65
N PRO A 153 -2.72 36.16 -2.00
CA PRO A 153 -1.94 37.03 -1.13
C PRO A 153 -1.68 36.41 0.25
N ASN A 154 -0.44 36.50 0.73
CA ASN A 154 -0.06 36.15 2.10
C ASN A 154 0.63 37.36 2.77
N HIS A 155 0.15 37.81 3.93
CA HIS A 155 0.64 39.05 4.56
C HIS A 155 2.08 38.96 5.09
N LEU A 156 2.68 37.77 5.14
CA LEU A 156 4.08 37.54 5.45
C LEU A 156 4.87 36.95 4.27
N GLY A 157 4.26 36.84 3.08
CA GLY A 157 4.90 36.28 1.90
C GLY A 157 5.17 34.77 1.99
N ASN A 158 4.47 34.04 2.86
CA ASN A 158 4.50 32.58 2.90
C ASN A 158 3.61 32.02 1.78
N ASN A 159 4.03 32.25 0.53
CA ASN A 159 3.27 31.89 -0.65
C ASN A 159 3.45 30.41 -0.96
N CYS A 160 2.36 29.77 -1.41
CA CYS A 160 2.30 28.34 -1.69
C CYS A 160 1.50 28.11 -2.98
N ASP A 161 1.39 26.85 -3.35
CA ASP A 161 0.59 26.42 -4.48
C ASP A 161 -0.90 26.28 -4.13
N ALA A 162 -1.74 26.10 -5.14
CA ALA A 162 -3.16 25.77 -4.98
C ALA A 162 -3.66 24.91 -6.14
N LEU A 163 -4.74 24.15 -5.94
CA LEU A 163 -5.35 23.38 -7.04
C LEU A 163 -5.81 24.28 -8.20
N MET A 164 -6.21 25.51 -7.88
CA MET A 164 -6.68 26.50 -8.85
C MET A 164 -5.93 27.83 -8.69
N VAL A 165 -5.64 28.48 -9.81
CA VAL A 165 -4.97 29.78 -9.85
C VAL A 165 -5.85 30.80 -10.57
N ALA A 166 -6.15 31.92 -9.92
CA ALA A 166 -6.89 33.03 -10.49
C ALA A 166 -5.93 34.08 -11.06
N ASP A 167 -5.95 34.26 -12.38
CA ASP A 167 -5.10 35.21 -13.10
C ASP A 167 -5.96 36.10 -14.00
N PRO A 168 -6.83 36.96 -13.45
CA PRO A 168 -7.82 37.72 -14.23
C PRO A 168 -7.19 38.62 -15.30
N GLU A 169 -5.92 38.99 -15.14
CA GLU A 169 -5.15 39.80 -16.09
C GLU A 169 -4.43 38.95 -17.15
N ASN A 170 -4.51 37.62 -17.05
CA ASN A 170 -3.88 36.64 -17.92
C ASN A 170 -2.37 36.87 -18.06
N THR A 171 -1.71 37.19 -16.95
CA THR A 171 -0.27 37.41 -16.85
C THR A 171 0.55 36.19 -17.26
N LEU A 172 0.03 34.98 -17.03
CA LEU A 172 0.64 33.70 -17.40
C LEU A 172 0.23 33.20 -18.79
N GLY A 173 -0.72 33.87 -19.46
CA GLY A 173 -1.17 33.52 -20.81
C GLY A 173 -2.05 32.25 -20.91
N GLN A 174 -2.50 31.69 -19.79
CA GLN A 174 -3.26 30.43 -19.70
C GLN A 174 -4.77 30.62 -19.43
N GLY A 175 -5.24 31.87 -19.37
CA GLY A 175 -6.62 32.25 -19.10
C GLY A 175 -6.84 32.77 -17.68
N PRO A 176 -8.04 33.31 -17.40
CA PRO A 176 -8.34 33.98 -16.14
C PRO A 176 -8.48 33.06 -14.92
N LEU A 177 -8.62 31.76 -15.14
CA LEU A 177 -8.70 30.72 -14.13
C LEU A 177 -8.00 29.48 -14.69
N MET A 178 -6.98 29.01 -13.97
CA MET A 178 -6.20 27.83 -14.31
C MET A 178 -6.52 26.71 -13.34
N PHE A 179 -6.65 25.50 -13.86
CA PHE A 179 -6.75 24.27 -13.09
C PHE A 179 -5.42 23.54 -13.21
N GLN A 180 -4.74 23.36 -12.08
CA GLN A 180 -3.42 22.73 -12.07
C GLN A 180 -3.52 21.20 -12.13
N PRO A 181 -2.45 20.49 -12.50
CA PRO A 181 -2.42 19.02 -12.45
C PRO A 181 -2.93 18.44 -11.12
N THR A 182 -2.63 19.11 -9.99
CA THR A 182 -3.13 18.76 -8.66
C THR A 182 -4.66 18.78 -8.55
N TYR A 183 -5.37 19.69 -9.25
CA TYR A 183 -6.83 19.72 -9.30
C TYR A 183 -7.40 18.44 -9.92
N TYR A 184 -6.81 17.98 -11.02
CA TYR A 184 -7.25 16.78 -11.72
C TYR A 184 -6.95 15.51 -10.90
N PHE A 185 -5.78 15.44 -10.28
CA PHE A 185 -5.40 14.33 -9.39
C PHE A 185 -6.29 14.27 -8.15
N MET A 186 -6.63 15.41 -7.54
CA MET A 186 -7.65 15.49 -6.49
C MET A 186 -9.02 15.00 -6.98
N GLY A 187 -9.36 15.23 -8.25
CA GLY A 187 -10.58 14.76 -8.91
C GLY A 187 -10.75 13.24 -8.89
N HIS A 188 -9.66 12.48 -9.04
CA HIS A 188 -9.69 11.01 -9.00
C HIS A 188 -10.19 10.45 -7.67
N PHE A 189 -10.03 11.19 -6.57
CA PHE A 189 -10.55 10.84 -5.25
C PHE A 189 -11.91 11.49 -5.00
N SER A 190 -11.96 12.81 -5.04
CA SER A 190 -13.14 13.61 -4.65
C SER A 190 -14.39 13.32 -5.47
N ARG A 191 -14.24 12.91 -6.74
CA ARG A 191 -15.37 12.55 -7.63
C ARG A 191 -15.80 11.10 -7.53
N PHE A 192 -14.88 10.18 -7.24
CA PHE A 192 -15.09 8.73 -7.40
C PHE A 192 -15.08 7.94 -6.09
N VAL A 193 -14.70 8.56 -4.97
CA VAL A 193 -14.73 7.99 -3.63
C VAL A 193 -15.72 8.80 -2.78
N PRO A 194 -17.01 8.43 -2.78
CA PRO A 194 -18.04 9.21 -2.10
C PRO A 194 -17.96 9.08 -0.56
N PRO A 195 -18.52 10.04 0.20
CA PRO A 195 -18.63 9.93 1.66
C PRO A 195 -19.30 8.61 2.07
N GLY A 196 -18.72 7.93 3.07
CA GLY A 196 -19.18 6.61 3.52
C GLY A 196 -18.56 5.43 2.76
N ALA A 197 -17.71 5.68 1.76
CA ALA A 197 -16.86 4.65 1.19
C ALA A 197 -15.98 4.01 2.27
N THR A 198 -15.74 2.70 2.15
CA THR A 198 -14.90 1.93 3.07
C THR A 198 -13.68 1.42 2.31
N HIS A 199 -12.49 1.61 2.87
CA HIS A 199 -11.26 1.05 2.31
C HIS A 199 -11.35 -0.49 2.24
N VAL A 200 -10.80 -1.07 1.16
CA VAL A 200 -10.73 -2.51 0.93
C VAL A 200 -9.27 -2.87 0.70
N ALA A 201 -8.82 -3.98 1.29
CA ALA A 201 -7.47 -4.47 1.08
C ALA A 201 -7.21 -4.68 -0.42
N ALA A 202 -6.14 -4.04 -0.93
CA ALA A 202 -5.67 -4.21 -2.29
C ALA A 202 -4.20 -4.62 -2.23
N ASN A 203 -3.93 -5.86 -2.62
CA ASN A 203 -2.60 -6.43 -2.69
C ASN A 203 -2.07 -6.27 -4.11
N ALA A 204 -0.81 -5.88 -4.26
CA ALA A 204 -0.13 -5.94 -5.55
C ALA A 204 0.86 -7.10 -5.52
N THR A 205 0.73 -7.97 -6.49
CA THR A 205 1.70 -9.00 -6.84
C THR A 205 2.40 -8.52 -8.10
N PHE A 206 3.72 -8.66 -8.14
CA PHE A 206 4.48 -8.45 -9.36
C PHE A 206 4.79 -9.83 -9.91
N THR A 207 4.43 -10.07 -11.16
CA THR A 207 4.94 -11.23 -11.89
C THR A 207 6.33 -10.87 -12.40
N ALA A 208 7.36 -11.38 -11.71
CA ALA A 208 8.72 -11.47 -12.24
C ALA A 208 8.89 -12.87 -12.87
N PRO A 209 9.70 -13.05 -13.93
CA PRO A 209 11.05 -12.49 -14.05
C PRO A 209 11.30 -11.72 -15.36
N GLU A 210 11.86 -10.51 -15.29
CA GLU A 210 12.62 -10.02 -16.44
C GLU A 210 13.95 -10.78 -16.49
N ALA A 211 13.99 -11.90 -17.22
CA ALA A 211 15.22 -12.62 -17.53
C ALA A 211 16.18 -11.78 -18.43
N ASN A 212 15.75 -10.62 -18.91
CA ASN A 212 16.59 -9.62 -19.57
C ASN A 212 16.31 -8.28 -18.91
N VAL A 213 17.06 -7.97 -17.86
CA VAL A 213 17.05 -6.62 -17.27
C VAL A 213 17.53 -5.64 -18.34
N PRO A 214 16.70 -4.69 -18.80
CA PRO A 214 17.16 -3.69 -19.75
C PRO A 214 18.36 -2.93 -19.16
N ALA A 215 19.37 -2.61 -19.97
CA ALA A 215 20.57 -1.94 -19.47
C ALA A 215 20.24 -0.60 -18.79
N GLU A 216 19.16 0.04 -19.20
CA GLU A 216 18.58 1.27 -18.64
C GLU A 216 17.91 1.05 -17.27
N ALA A 217 17.46 -0.17 -16.97
CA ALA A 217 16.87 -0.49 -15.67
C ALA A 217 17.92 -0.55 -14.57
N VAL A 218 19.20 -0.78 -14.91
CA VAL A 218 20.33 -0.87 -13.98
C VAL A 218 21.47 0.08 -14.34
N SER A 219 21.19 1.15 -15.09
CA SER A 219 22.17 2.19 -15.41
C SER A 219 22.52 3.04 -14.18
N ASN A 220 23.59 3.83 -14.25
CA ASN A 220 23.89 4.82 -13.21
C ASN A 220 22.65 5.69 -12.99
N GLY A 221 22.21 5.83 -11.74
CA GLY A 221 21.01 6.59 -11.40
C GLY A 221 19.76 5.73 -11.23
N ALA A 222 19.81 4.44 -11.56
CA ALA A 222 18.65 3.57 -11.36
C ALA A 222 18.42 3.35 -9.87
N LEU A 223 17.23 3.73 -9.41
CA LEU A 223 16.86 3.68 -8.00
C LEU A 223 16.68 2.24 -7.51
N LEU A 224 17.00 2.02 -6.23
CA LEU A 224 16.81 0.74 -5.55
C LEU A 224 15.38 0.60 -5.07
N ALA A 225 14.92 -0.64 -5.08
CA ALA A 225 13.54 -0.92 -4.77
C ALA A 225 13.24 -2.31 -4.20
N LEU A 226 12.08 -2.51 -3.57
CA LEU A 226 11.54 -3.82 -3.19
C LEU A 226 10.73 -4.43 -4.34
N PHE A 227 11.05 -5.66 -4.71
CA PHE A 227 10.24 -6.49 -5.61
C PHE A 227 10.06 -7.89 -5.00
N PRO A 228 9.05 -8.67 -5.40
CA PRO A 228 8.95 -10.07 -4.99
C PRO A 228 10.27 -10.80 -5.24
N CYS A 229 10.70 -11.57 -4.25
CA CYS A 229 11.94 -12.34 -4.35
C CYS A 229 11.87 -13.32 -5.53
N ASP A 230 12.81 -13.23 -6.47
CA ASP A 230 12.83 -14.00 -7.72
C ASP A 230 14.20 -14.68 -8.00
N ASP A 231 15.14 -14.57 -7.06
CA ASP A 231 16.54 -15.01 -7.16
C ASP A 231 17.31 -14.41 -8.36
N GLY A 232 16.73 -13.45 -9.07
CA GLY A 232 17.31 -12.82 -10.26
C GLY A 232 18.51 -11.94 -9.92
N GLU A 233 19.39 -11.70 -10.90
CA GLU A 233 20.66 -10.98 -10.72
C GLU A 233 20.50 -9.56 -10.15
N ARG A 234 19.32 -8.94 -10.30
CA ARG A 234 19.02 -7.62 -9.69
C ARG A 234 18.91 -7.66 -8.18
N GLN A 235 18.54 -8.81 -7.63
CA GLN A 235 18.34 -9.00 -6.20
C GLN A 235 19.57 -9.56 -5.51
N GLN A 236 20.60 -9.93 -6.28
CA GLN A 236 21.85 -10.45 -5.75
C GLN A 236 22.84 -9.32 -5.49
N TRP A 237 23.27 -9.20 -4.23
CA TRP A 237 24.15 -8.17 -3.72
C TRP A 237 25.44 -8.79 -3.20
N GLY A 238 26.46 -8.77 -4.06
CA GLY A 238 27.80 -9.24 -3.72
C GLY A 238 28.54 -8.25 -2.83
N GLN A 239 29.25 -8.76 -1.83
CA GLN A 239 30.20 -7.97 -1.07
C GLN A 239 31.52 -7.85 -1.84
N THR A 240 31.88 -6.63 -2.24
CA THR A 240 33.21 -6.36 -2.81
C THR A 240 34.07 -5.60 -1.81
N PHE A 241 35.32 -6.03 -1.68
CA PHE A 241 36.30 -5.45 -0.76
C PHE A 241 37.21 -4.49 -1.52
N SER A 242 37.16 -3.21 -1.17
CA SER A 242 38.20 -2.24 -1.48
C SER A 242 39.33 -2.40 -0.45
N ALA A 243 40.32 -3.23 -0.74
CA ALA A 243 41.42 -3.63 0.16
C ALA A 243 41.87 -2.57 1.21
N ALA A 244 41.42 -2.72 2.47
CA ALA A 244 42.20 -2.55 3.71
C ALA A 244 41.27 -2.68 4.95
N GLY A 245 41.30 -3.83 5.64
CA GLY A 245 40.64 -3.97 6.94
C GLY A 245 40.83 -5.37 7.54
N ASN A 246 41.24 -5.43 8.82
CA ASN A 246 41.40 -6.70 9.55
C ASN A 246 40.03 -7.26 10.00
N PRO A 247 39.82 -8.58 9.98
CA PRO A 247 38.56 -9.17 10.42
C PRO A 247 38.38 -9.01 11.93
N GLY A 248 37.41 -8.18 12.34
CA GLY A 248 37.01 -8.00 13.76
C GLY A 248 36.65 -6.58 14.18
N GLU A 249 36.92 -5.56 13.36
CA GLU A 249 36.46 -4.18 13.57
C GLU A 249 35.25 -3.87 12.70
N ARG A 250 34.32 -3.02 13.18
CA ARG A 250 33.23 -2.43 12.37
C ARG A 250 33.82 -1.39 11.41
N ASP A 251 34.67 -1.85 10.50
CA ASP A 251 35.31 -1.00 9.53
C ASP A 251 34.48 -0.99 8.24
N HIS A 252 33.53 -0.06 8.19
CA HIS A 252 32.69 0.19 7.02
C HIS A 252 33.49 0.77 5.84
N SER A 253 34.77 1.14 6.02
CA SER A 253 35.54 1.95 5.05
C SER A 253 35.91 1.23 3.74
N SER A 254 35.57 -0.05 3.59
CA SER A 254 35.99 -0.88 2.45
C SER A 254 34.93 -1.83 1.89
N LEU A 255 33.69 -1.81 2.40
CA LEU A 255 32.64 -2.72 1.96
C LEU A 255 31.67 -2.04 0.99
N HIS A 256 31.62 -2.55 -0.23
CA HIS A 256 30.67 -2.15 -1.25
C HIS A 256 29.66 -3.27 -1.48
N LEU A 257 28.37 -2.96 -1.39
CA LEU A 257 27.30 -3.85 -1.86
C LEU A 257 27.13 -3.66 -3.37
N GLN A 258 27.70 -4.59 -4.15
CA GLN A 258 27.66 -4.56 -5.60
C GLN A 258 26.49 -5.39 -6.12
N SER A 259 25.64 -4.78 -6.93
CA SER A 259 24.59 -5.51 -7.65
C SER A 259 25.18 -6.37 -8.76
N ALA A 260 24.81 -7.66 -8.77
CA ALA A 260 25.27 -8.60 -9.79
C ALA A 260 24.78 -8.23 -11.21
N ALA A 261 23.53 -7.77 -11.34
CA ALA A 261 22.98 -7.34 -12.64
C ALA A 261 23.60 -6.04 -13.18
N ALA A 262 24.02 -5.14 -12.30
CA ALA A 262 24.40 -3.79 -12.69
C ALA A 262 25.91 -3.59 -12.89
N ASP A 263 26.74 -4.46 -12.30
CA ASP A 263 28.18 -4.24 -12.05
C ASP A 263 28.43 -2.86 -11.40
N LYS A 264 27.52 -2.47 -10.49
CA LYS A 264 27.45 -1.16 -9.83
C LYS A 264 27.18 -1.32 -8.34
N CYS A 265 27.51 -0.30 -7.58
CA CYS A 265 27.41 -0.30 -6.14
C CYS A 265 26.13 0.39 -5.68
N MET A 266 25.57 -0.09 -4.57
CA MET A 266 24.59 0.67 -3.80
C MET A 266 25.16 2.02 -3.45
N ASP A 267 24.40 3.07 -3.72
CA ASP A 267 24.85 4.46 -3.68
C ASP A 267 23.72 5.34 -3.14
N ILE A 268 24.07 6.29 -2.29
CA ILE A 268 23.15 7.35 -1.88
C ILE A 268 23.13 8.42 -2.97
N VAL A 269 21.94 8.76 -3.48
CA VAL A 269 21.76 9.80 -4.52
C VAL A 269 22.51 11.08 -4.13
N ASP A 270 23.41 11.51 -5.02
CA ASP A 270 24.29 12.68 -4.89
C ASP A 270 25.14 12.73 -3.62
N GLY A 271 25.27 11.62 -2.90
CA GLY A 271 25.95 11.55 -1.61
C GLY A 271 25.29 12.38 -0.51
N ALA A 272 24.00 12.72 -0.65
CA ALA A 272 23.30 13.52 0.34
C ALA A 272 23.17 12.77 1.68
N THR A 273 23.19 13.52 2.79
CA THR A 273 23.08 12.96 4.15
C THR A 273 21.73 13.24 4.80
N ILE A 274 20.78 13.75 4.00
CA ILE A 274 19.45 14.13 4.44
C ILE A 274 18.59 12.86 4.58
N ASP A 275 17.84 12.79 5.67
CA ASP A 275 16.87 11.73 5.94
C ASP A 275 15.88 11.63 4.77
N GLY A 276 15.61 10.40 4.32
CA GLY A 276 14.74 10.15 3.17
C GLY A 276 15.44 10.23 1.81
N THR A 277 16.75 10.50 1.76
CA THR A 277 17.50 10.45 0.49
C THR A 277 17.42 9.05 -0.09
N LEU A 278 16.99 8.95 -1.35
CA LEU A 278 16.82 7.68 -2.05
C LEU A 278 18.16 6.97 -2.30
N LEU A 279 18.08 5.64 -2.39
CA LEU A 279 19.19 4.79 -2.80
C LEU A 279 19.11 4.48 -4.29
N GLN A 280 20.27 4.40 -4.93
CA GLN A 280 20.43 4.06 -6.34
C GLN A 280 21.55 3.02 -6.55
N VAL A 281 21.66 2.50 -7.77
CA VAL A 281 22.91 1.92 -8.25
C VAL A 281 23.72 2.98 -8.98
N TRP A 282 25.02 3.03 -8.66
CA TRP A 282 25.97 3.89 -9.36
C TRP A 282 27.29 3.16 -9.56
N LYS A 283 28.07 3.61 -10.54
CA LYS A 283 29.43 3.11 -10.77
C LYS A 283 30.20 3.06 -9.43
N CYS A 284 30.82 1.92 -9.15
CA CYS A 284 31.59 1.74 -7.93
C CYS A 284 32.82 2.65 -7.89
N TYR A 285 32.98 3.39 -6.79
CA TYR A 285 34.14 4.22 -6.50
C TYR A 285 34.76 3.79 -5.16
N PRO A 286 35.94 3.14 -5.18
CA PRO A 286 36.65 2.78 -3.95
C PRO A 286 36.89 4.00 -3.04
N GLY A 287 36.59 3.86 -1.75
CA GLY A 287 36.73 4.94 -0.76
C GLY A 287 35.63 6.02 -0.81
N SER A 288 34.55 5.81 -1.56
CA SER A 288 33.39 6.69 -1.56
C SER A 288 32.49 6.40 -0.36
N ASP A 289 32.41 7.35 0.58
CA ASP A 289 31.64 7.21 1.82
C ASP A 289 30.15 6.92 1.58
N ASN A 290 29.57 7.47 0.50
CA ASN A 290 28.18 7.27 0.12
C ASN A 290 27.89 5.91 -0.55
N GLN A 291 28.90 5.06 -0.73
CA GLN A 291 28.78 3.69 -1.25
C GLN A 291 29.28 2.62 -0.26
N ASN A 292 29.73 3.04 0.91
CA ASN A 292 30.31 2.19 1.95
C ASN A 292 29.20 1.61 2.84
N PHE A 293 28.43 0.66 2.29
CA PHE A 293 27.35 -0.02 3.00
C PHE A 293 27.87 -1.23 3.79
N GLY A 294 27.73 -1.18 5.11
CA GLY A 294 27.90 -2.28 6.05
C GLY A 294 26.70 -3.22 6.09
N VAL A 295 26.97 -4.50 6.35
CA VAL A 295 25.94 -5.48 6.73
C VAL A 295 26.11 -5.78 8.21
N ASP A 296 25.33 -5.10 9.05
CA ASP A 296 25.41 -5.21 10.51
C ASP A 296 24.51 -6.34 11.02
N ILE A 297 25.09 -7.31 11.72
CA ILE A 297 24.33 -8.40 12.33
C ILE A 297 23.57 -7.87 13.54
N ILE A 298 22.28 -8.16 13.63
CA ILE A 298 21.46 -7.83 14.79
C ILE A 298 21.63 -8.94 15.83
N PRO A 299 22.21 -8.67 17.02
CA PRO A 299 22.50 -9.73 17.99
C PRO A 299 21.24 -10.44 18.48
N GLY A 300 21.26 -11.78 18.44
CA GLY A 300 20.16 -12.61 18.93
C GLY A 300 19.02 -12.82 17.93
N THR A 301 19.17 -12.35 16.69
CA THR A 301 18.22 -12.61 15.60
C THR A 301 18.95 -13.19 14.38
N ASP A 302 18.18 -13.61 13.39
CA ASP A 302 18.63 -14.00 12.05
C ASP A 302 18.66 -12.82 11.05
N LYS A 303 18.51 -11.59 11.56
CA LYS A 303 18.36 -10.37 10.76
C LYS A 303 19.64 -9.54 10.73
N VAL A 304 19.74 -8.72 9.69
CA VAL A 304 20.82 -7.75 9.50
C VAL A 304 20.26 -6.36 9.24
N GLN A 305 21.08 -5.35 9.42
CA GLN A 305 20.80 -3.96 9.07
C GLN A 305 21.84 -3.49 8.05
N LEU A 306 21.39 -2.83 6.98
CA LEU A 306 22.30 -2.30 5.97
C LEU A 306 22.63 -0.86 6.35
N SER A 307 23.80 -0.61 6.92
CA SER A 307 24.18 0.72 7.41
C SER A 307 25.17 1.41 6.48
N VAL A 308 25.10 2.72 6.37
CA VAL A 308 26.03 3.55 5.59
C VAL A 308 26.49 4.70 6.46
N GLY A 309 27.78 5.01 6.40
CA GLY A 309 28.34 6.04 7.27
C GLY A 309 29.76 6.46 6.94
N ALA A 310 30.01 7.75 7.18
CA ALA A 310 31.33 8.38 7.25
C ALA A 310 31.61 8.79 8.69
N THR A 311 32.81 9.33 8.96
CA THR A 311 33.14 9.84 10.30
C THR A 311 32.16 10.95 10.70
N GLY A 312 31.27 10.67 11.65
CA GLY A 312 30.29 11.63 12.19
C GLY A 312 28.82 11.37 11.81
N PHE A 313 28.51 10.29 11.08
CA PHE A 313 27.13 9.97 10.69
C PHE A 313 26.93 8.48 10.36
N THR A 314 25.80 7.93 10.78
CA THR A 314 25.38 6.56 10.44
C THR A 314 23.88 6.56 10.12
N LYS A 315 23.53 6.04 8.95
CA LYS A 315 22.16 5.82 8.48
C LYS A 315 22.00 4.39 8.05
N CYS A 316 20.75 3.98 7.88
CA CYS A 316 20.42 2.64 7.47
C CYS A 316 19.52 2.68 6.24
N ALA A 317 19.73 1.70 5.35
CA ALA A 317 18.83 1.46 4.23
C ALA A 317 17.46 1.12 4.81
N ASP A 318 16.48 1.90 4.40
CA ASP A 318 15.16 1.91 4.99
C ASP A 318 14.11 1.78 3.90
N THR A 319 13.09 0.97 4.17
CA THR A 319 11.88 0.84 3.36
C THR A 319 10.84 1.90 3.73
N SER A 320 11.06 2.67 4.80
CA SER A 320 10.10 3.65 5.35
C SER A 320 10.14 5.01 4.63
N LEU A 321 9.92 5.02 3.32
CA LEU A 321 8.88 5.91 2.79
C LEU A 321 7.62 5.07 2.69
N HIS A 322 7.08 4.85 3.89
CA HIS A 322 5.72 4.54 4.24
C HIS A 322 4.91 3.62 3.30
N ASN A 323 4.74 2.39 3.81
CA ASN A 323 3.75 1.39 3.43
C ASN A 323 4.03 0.68 2.09
N VAL A 324 4.56 -0.55 2.11
CA VAL A 324 4.73 -1.43 0.91
C VAL A 324 3.47 -1.76 0.14
N VAL A 325 2.31 -1.27 0.56
CA VAL A 325 1.17 -1.29 -0.36
C VAL A 325 1.43 -0.30 -1.53
N LYS A 326 2.35 0.67 -1.35
CA LYS A 326 2.50 1.93 -2.12
C LYS A 326 3.89 2.61 -2.00
N ASN A 327 4.98 1.89 -2.26
CA ASN A 327 6.19 2.43 -2.93
C ASN A 327 7.35 1.47 -2.81
N ASN A 328 7.76 0.95 -3.95
CA ASN A 328 8.89 0.06 -4.00
C ASN A 328 10.23 0.75 -3.68
N ARG A 329 10.39 2.03 -3.34
CA ARG A 329 11.74 2.67 -3.31
C ARG A 329 12.47 2.57 -1.97
N MET A 330 13.79 2.46 -2.05
CA MET A 330 14.69 2.42 -0.89
C MET A 330 15.32 3.78 -0.61
N GLN A 331 15.63 4.04 0.66
CA GLN A 331 16.23 5.30 1.10
C GLN A 331 17.17 5.13 2.28
N ILE A 332 17.71 6.24 2.81
CA ILE A 332 18.45 6.28 4.06
C ILE A 332 17.67 6.98 5.18
N MET A 333 17.68 6.40 6.39
CA MET A 333 17.07 6.97 7.60
C MET A 333 17.95 6.76 8.83
N PRO A 334 17.82 7.56 9.91
CA PRO A 334 18.51 7.30 11.17
C PRO A 334 18.29 5.85 11.59
N CYS A 335 19.37 5.13 11.87
CA CYS A 335 19.26 3.76 12.34
C CYS A 335 18.53 3.74 13.69
N ASP A 336 17.31 3.22 13.72
CA ASP A 336 16.46 3.19 14.91
C ASP A 336 15.97 1.78 15.26
N GLY A 337 16.29 0.79 14.42
CA GLY A 337 16.04 -0.62 14.66
C GLY A 337 14.60 -1.05 14.35
N ARG A 338 13.80 -0.24 13.66
CA ARG A 338 12.49 -0.67 13.12
C ARG A 338 12.65 -1.80 12.11
N LEU A 339 11.59 -2.59 11.93
CA LEU A 339 11.57 -3.68 10.96
C LEU A 339 11.85 -3.21 9.52
N SER A 340 11.50 -1.95 9.19
CA SER A 340 11.77 -1.30 7.90
C SER A 340 13.27 -1.17 7.56
N GLN A 341 14.13 -1.28 8.57
CA GLN A 341 15.59 -1.23 8.43
C GLN A 341 16.25 -2.59 8.59
N GLN A 342 15.45 -3.64 8.79
CA GLN A 342 15.94 -5.00 9.05
C GLN A 342 15.70 -5.90 7.85
N TRP A 343 16.65 -6.80 7.62
CA TRP A 343 16.70 -7.65 6.46
C TRP A 343 17.00 -9.09 6.86
N VAL A 344 16.32 -10.04 6.25
CA VAL A 344 16.67 -11.47 6.32
C VAL A 344 17.55 -11.78 5.12
N ARG A 345 18.73 -12.39 5.36
CA ARG A 345 19.60 -12.81 4.26
C ARG A 345 19.11 -14.11 3.64
N ARG A 346 18.94 -14.12 2.32
CA ARG A 346 18.65 -15.31 1.51
C ARG A 346 19.76 -15.48 0.46
N GLY A 347 20.85 -16.15 0.86
CA GLY A 347 22.06 -16.18 0.03
C GLY A 347 22.67 -14.78 -0.11
N ASP A 348 22.74 -14.28 -1.35
CA ASP A 348 23.20 -12.92 -1.67
C ASP A 348 22.04 -11.92 -1.82
N ALA A 349 20.80 -12.35 -1.63
CA ALA A 349 19.63 -11.47 -1.57
C ALA A 349 19.33 -10.98 -0.14
N PHE A 350 18.73 -9.78 -0.06
CA PHE A 350 18.22 -9.18 1.18
C PHE A 350 16.70 -9.08 1.11
N GLU A 351 16.01 -9.94 1.85
CA GLU A 351 14.56 -9.92 2.02
C GLU A 351 14.18 -8.93 3.14
N SER A 352 13.16 -8.11 2.94
CA SER A 352 12.67 -7.17 3.96
C SER A 352 12.09 -7.94 5.15
N ALA A 353 12.51 -7.59 6.36
CA ALA A 353 11.92 -8.15 7.59
C ALA A 353 10.56 -7.53 7.92
N GLU A 354 10.27 -6.34 7.40
CA GLU A 354 8.95 -5.71 7.47
C GLU A 354 7.97 -6.37 6.48
N HIS A 355 8.48 -6.80 5.32
CA HIS A 355 7.69 -7.30 4.20
C HIS A 355 8.25 -8.61 3.65
N PRO A 356 7.99 -9.74 4.34
CA PRO A 356 8.41 -11.06 3.89
C PRO A 356 7.96 -11.34 2.45
N GLY A 357 8.83 -11.96 1.67
CA GLY A 357 8.66 -12.21 0.24
C GLY A 357 9.11 -11.07 -0.68
N MET A 358 9.51 -9.91 -0.15
CA MET A 358 10.01 -8.77 -0.92
C MET A 358 11.52 -8.59 -0.74
N CYS A 359 12.27 -8.58 -1.85
CA CYS A 359 13.71 -8.50 -1.89
C CYS A 359 14.21 -7.15 -2.42
N LEU A 360 15.30 -6.67 -1.82
CA LEU A 360 16.05 -5.51 -2.28
C LEU A 360 16.57 -5.74 -3.70
N THR A 361 16.16 -4.87 -4.62
CA THR A 361 16.32 -5.06 -6.05
C THR A 361 16.96 -3.82 -6.67
N ALA A 362 18.06 -4.03 -7.40
CA ALA A 362 18.72 -3.03 -8.21
C ALA A 362 17.91 -2.77 -9.48
N GLY A 363 17.36 -1.58 -9.61
CA GLY A 363 16.61 -1.22 -10.80
C GLY A 363 15.16 -1.68 -10.74
N GLY A 364 14.28 -0.70 -10.59
CA GLY A 364 12.84 -0.87 -10.62
C GLY A 364 12.18 0.46 -10.96
N LYS A 365 11.39 0.47 -12.04
CA LYS A 365 10.71 1.69 -12.51
C LYS A 365 9.21 1.69 -12.23
N ALA A 366 8.63 0.58 -11.81
CA ALA A 366 7.23 0.55 -11.39
C ALA A 366 7.11 1.11 -9.97
N VAL A 367 6.81 2.41 -9.88
CA VAL A 367 6.36 3.07 -8.67
C VAL A 367 4.84 3.16 -8.78
N PHE A 368 4.15 2.20 -8.15
CA PHE A 368 2.70 2.11 -8.18
C PHE A 368 2.10 2.26 -6.79
N ASP A 369 1.28 3.29 -6.63
CA ASP A 369 0.47 3.50 -5.44
C ASP A 369 -0.98 3.18 -5.77
N LYS A 370 -1.72 2.63 -4.81
CA LYS A 370 -3.09 2.19 -5.07
C LYS A 370 -3.98 2.21 -3.85
N ALA A 371 -5.24 2.59 -3.97
CA ALA A 371 -6.23 2.40 -2.92
C ALA A 371 -7.52 1.87 -3.53
N ALA A 372 -8.16 0.94 -2.85
CA ALA A 372 -9.46 0.44 -3.25
C ALA A 372 -10.51 0.77 -2.20
N PHE A 373 -11.71 1.11 -2.66
CA PHE A 373 -12.83 1.49 -1.82
C PHE A 373 -14.08 0.81 -2.30
N LYS A 374 -14.86 0.26 -1.36
CA LYS A 374 -16.24 -0.15 -1.62
C LYS A 374 -17.18 0.96 -1.18
N HIS A 375 -18.23 1.20 -1.96
CA HIS A 375 -19.24 2.18 -1.60
C HIS A 375 -20.62 1.80 -2.19
N PRO A 376 -21.72 2.20 -1.54
CA PRO A 376 -23.05 2.00 -2.11
C PRO A 376 -23.22 2.83 -3.39
N VAL A 377 -24.09 2.34 -4.27
CA VAL A 377 -24.50 3.05 -5.49
C VAL A 377 -25.95 3.50 -5.36
N GLU A 378 -26.24 4.71 -5.84
CA GLU A 378 -27.60 5.24 -5.90
C GLU A 378 -28.48 4.33 -6.79
N GLY A 379 -29.61 3.86 -6.25
CA GLY A 379 -30.45 2.86 -6.93
C GLY A 379 -30.23 1.40 -6.47
N GLY A 380 -29.26 1.16 -5.59
CA GLY A 380 -29.00 -0.15 -4.98
C GLY A 380 -27.83 -0.89 -5.61
N GLY A 381 -27.11 -1.67 -4.81
CA GLY A 381 -25.87 -2.34 -5.18
C GLY A 381 -24.65 -1.72 -4.48
N GLU A 382 -23.50 -2.33 -4.70
CA GLU A 382 -22.20 -1.91 -4.18
C GLU A 382 -21.26 -1.73 -5.38
N ALA A 383 -20.44 -0.69 -5.37
CA ALA A 383 -19.38 -0.47 -6.34
C ALA A 383 -18.03 -0.54 -5.64
N VAL A 384 -17.03 -0.94 -6.41
CA VAL A 384 -15.63 -0.85 -6.03
C VAL A 384 -14.96 0.20 -6.91
N THR A 385 -14.31 1.16 -6.28
CA THR A 385 -13.43 2.15 -6.92
C THR A 385 -11.99 1.82 -6.56
N LEU A 386 -11.16 1.56 -7.57
CA LEU A 386 -9.71 1.38 -7.46
C LEU A 386 -9.03 2.60 -8.08
N VAL A 387 -8.27 3.34 -7.27
CA VAL A 387 -7.42 4.45 -7.70
C VAL A 387 -5.97 3.95 -7.74
N LEU A 388 -5.27 4.23 -8.85
CA LEU A 388 -3.92 3.77 -9.14
C LEU A 388 -3.08 4.94 -9.63
N LEU A 389 -1.85 5.05 -9.14
CA LEU A 389 -0.90 6.07 -9.54
C LEU A 389 0.36 5.41 -10.09
N ASN A 390 0.73 5.74 -11.33
CA ASN A 390 2.04 5.43 -11.91
C ASN A 390 2.95 6.66 -11.79
N ARG A 391 4.00 6.58 -10.97
CA ARG A 391 5.05 7.63 -10.91
C ARG A 391 6.33 7.23 -11.65
N GLY A 392 6.28 6.12 -12.39
CA GLY A 392 7.40 5.62 -13.17
C GLY A 392 7.48 6.26 -14.55
N ASP A 393 8.68 6.26 -15.12
CA ASP A 393 8.93 6.78 -16.48
C ASP A 393 8.44 5.83 -17.59
N GLN A 394 7.84 4.70 -17.24
CA GLN A 394 7.40 3.66 -18.18
C GLN A 394 5.93 3.31 -17.92
N PRO A 395 5.17 2.97 -18.99
CA PRO A 395 3.83 2.44 -18.80
C PRO A 395 3.90 1.12 -18.03
N VAL A 396 2.90 0.86 -17.21
CA VAL A 396 2.78 -0.43 -16.50
C VAL A 396 1.51 -1.11 -16.93
N THR A 397 1.67 -2.33 -17.41
CA THR A 397 0.58 -3.23 -17.71
C THR A 397 0.24 -4.03 -16.46
N PHE A 398 -1.05 -4.09 -16.13
CA PHE A 398 -1.53 -4.78 -14.96
C PHE A 398 -2.85 -5.50 -15.22
N SER A 399 -3.15 -6.44 -14.33
CA SER A 399 -4.44 -7.10 -14.23
C SER A 399 -5.05 -6.87 -12.86
N VAL A 400 -6.36 -6.77 -12.79
CA VAL A 400 -7.13 -6.66 -11.54
C VAL A 400 -7.89 -7.95 -11.34
N TYR A 401 -7.68 -8.63 -10.22
CA TYR A 401 -8.48 -9.77 -9.77
C TYR A 401 -9.24 -9.40 -8.50
N ASP A 402 -10.56 -9.45 -8.56
CA ASP A 402 -11.42 -9.28 -7.40
C ASP A 402 -11.76 -10.66 -6.82
N GLU A 403 -11.21 -10.94 -5.64
CA GLU A 403 -11.42 -12.21 -4.92
C GLU A 403 -12.90 -12.42 -4.54
N HIS A 404 -13.65 -11.34 -4.29
CA HIS A 404 -15.04 -11.44 -3.88
C HIS A 404 -15.94 -11.89 -5.03
N SER A 405 -15.78 -11.29 -6.21
CA SER A 405 -16.54 -11.66 -7.40
C SER A 405 -15.90 -12.80 -8.21
N ARG A 406 -14.66 -13.19 -7.89
CA ARG A 406 -13.82 -14.13 -8.65
C ARG A 406 -13.67 -13.72 -10.12
N ARG A 407 -13.55 -12.43 -10.37
CA ARG A 407 -13.42 -11.88 -11.74
C ARG A 407 -12.06 -11.26 -11.93
N GLN A 408 -11.58 -11.35 -13.17
CA GLN A 408 -10.33 -10.77 -13.58
C GLN A 408 -10.55 -9.86 -14.80
N VAL A 409 -9.89 -8.70 -14.79
CA VAL A 409 -9.67 -7.89 -15.98
C VAL A 409 -8.17 -7.85 -16.24
N THR A 410 -7.77 -8.16 -17.46
CA THR A 410 -6.37 -8.24 -17.90
C THR A 410 -6.09 -7.19 -18.97
N GLY A 411 -4.81 -6.91 -19.22
CA GLY A 411 -4.40 -5.99 -20.29
C GLY A 411 -4.72 -4.52 -20.01
N LEU A 412 -4.90 -4.15 -18.74
CA LEU A 412 -4.98 -2.75 -18.34
C LEU A 412 -3.59 -2.15 -18.39
N SER A 413 -3.50 -0.88 -18.73
CA SER A 413 -2.22 -0.16 -18.77
C SER A 413 -2.39 1.22 -18.17
N ALA A 414 -1.42 1.61 -17.35
CA ALA A 414 -1.31 2.95 -16.79
C ALA A 414 -0.08 3.63 -17.41
N PRO A 415 -0.26 4.73 -18.17
CA PRO A 415 0.84 5.50 -18.76
C PRO A 415 1.86 5.96 -17.70
N PRO A 416 3.11 6.30 -18.10
CA PRO A 416 4.05 6.98 -17.23
C PRO A 416 3.42 8.22 -16.60
N HIS A 417 3.77 8.53 -15.36
CA HIS A 417 3.32 9.75 -14.69
C HIS A 417 1.81 9.95 -14.84
N SER A 418 0.98 9.01 -14.39
CA SER A 418 -0.46 9.09 -14.60
C SER A 418 -1.25 8.49 -13.45
N MET A 419 -2.48 8.96 -13.30
CA MET A 419 -3.46 8.37 -12.39
C MET A 419 -4.58 7.70 -13.17
N GLN A 420 -5.03 6.55 -12.69
CA GLN A 420 -6.15 5.79 -13.25
C GLN A 420 -7.17 5.54 -12.15
N THR A 421 -8.45 5.74 -12.47
CA THR A 421 -9.56 5.32 -11.61
C THR A 421 -10.40 4.29 -12.35
N LEU A 422 -10.50 3.11 -11.75
CA LEU A 422 -11.31 2.00 -12.25
C LEU A 422 -12.51 1.83 -11.32
N GLN A 423 -13.72 1.84 -11.88
CA GLN A 423 -14.93 1.60 -11.12
C GLN A 423 -15.73 0.46 -11.73
N TYR A 424 -16.18 -0.47 -10.89
CA TYR A 424 -17.05 -1.57 -11.30
C TYR A 424 -18.08 -1.88 -10.22
N LEU A 425 -19.25 -2.38 -10.62
CA LEU A 425 -20.27 -2.85 -9.69
C LEU A 425 -19.84 -4.20 -9.12
N ALA A 426 -19.89 -4.37 -7.81
CA ALA A 426 -19.81 -5.68 -7.18
C ALA A 426 -21.13 -6.44 -7.42
N PRO A 427 -21.08 -7.74 -7.76
CA PRO A 427 -22.30 -8.50 -7.98
C PRO A 427 -23.15 -8.56 -6.70
N PRO A 428 -24.50 -8.51 -6.81
CA PRO A 428 -25.36 -8.62 -5.63
C PRO A 428 -25.15 -9.97 -4.93
N GLN A 429 -25.01 -9.98 -3.60
CA GLN A 429 -24.72 -11.17 -2.78
C GLN A 429 -25.64 -12.38 -3.06
N SER A 430 -26.85 -12.17 -3.57
CA SER A 430 -27.78 -13.24 -3.95
C SER A 430 -27.32 -14.08 -5.14
N GLN A 431 -26.47 -13.55 -6.02
CA GLN A 431 -25.97 -14.29 -7.20
C GLN A 431 -24.76 -15.18 -6.89
N CYS A 432 -24.00 -14.90 -5.83
CA CYS A 432 -22.91 -15.78 -5.38
C CYS A 432 -23.43 -17.10 -4.77
N ASN A 433 -24.71 -17.15 -4.39
CA ASN A 433 -25.33 -18.31 -3.74
C ASN A 433 -26.29 -19.11 -4.64
N SER A 434 -26.40 -18.80 -5.93
CA SER A 434 -27.36 -19.49 -6.80
C SER A 434 -26.74 -19.99 -8.11
N GLY A 435 -26.39 -21.28 -8.14
CA GLY A 435 -26.60 -22.12 -9.32
C GLY A 435 -25.36 -22.61 -10.05
N GLY A 436 -24.80 -23.74 -9.59
CA GLY A 436 -23.90 -24.59 -10.40
C GLY A 436 -23.40 -25.83 -9.65
N ALA A 437 -22.86 -25.65 -8.44
CA ALA A 437 -22.16 -26.72 -7.72
C ALA A 437 -23.08 -27.64 -6.87
N GLN A 438 -24.18 -27.12 -6.34
CA GLN A 438 -24.96 -27.84 -5.30
C GLN A 438 -25.77 -29.06 -5.78
N ARG A 439 -25.87 -29.34 -7.08
CA ARG A 439 -26.64 -30.49 -7.58
C ARG A 439 -25.80 -31.74 -7.88
N ALA A 440 -24.47 -31.61 -7.99
CA ALA A 440 -23.56 -32.74 -8.19
C ALA A 440 -23.01 -33.29 -6.86
N GLU A 441 -22.80 -32.43 -5.85
CA GLU A 441 -22.23 -32.83 -4.56
C GLU A 441 -23.12 -33.75 -3.73
N MET A 442 -24.45 -33.64 -3.87
CA MET A 442 -25.39 -34.39 -3.02
C MET A 442 -25.46 -35.89 -3.34
N GLU A 443 -25.07 -36.33 -4.53
CA GLU A 443 -24.98 -37.76 -4.87
C GLU A 443 -23.64 -38.39 -4.47
N THR A 444 -22.54 -37.61 -4.50
CA THR A 444 -21.20 -38.07 -4.10
C THR A 444 -21.07 -38.15 -2.58
N VAL A 445 -21.52 -37.13 -1.84
CA VAL A 445 -21.51 -37.12 -0.38
C VAL A 445 -22.39 -38.24 0.19
N GLY A 446 -23.54 -38.54 -0.44
CA GLY A 446 -24.39 -39.67 -0.05
C GLY A 446 -23.73 -41.05 -0.20
N ARG A 447 -22.87 -41.23 -1.22
CA ARG A 447 -22.11 -42.47 -1.43
C ARG A 447 -20.92 -42.59 -0.49
N VAL A 448 -20.20 -41.49 -0.23
CA VAL A 448 -19.09 -41.44 0.73
C VAL A 448 -19.58 -41.69 2.16
N PHE A 449 -20.74 -41.15 2.54
CA PHE A 449 -21.33 -41.38 3.85
C PHE A 449 -21.74 -42.85 4.07
N LEU A 450 -22.23 -43.53 3.03
CA LEU A 450 -22.53 -44.98 3.07
C LEU A 450 -21.26 -45.84 3.17
N ILE A 451 -20.17 -45.44 2.51
CA ILE A 451 -18.87 -46.12 2.60
C ILE A 451 -18.27 -45.93 4.00
N LEU A 452 -18.30 -44.71 4.55
CA LEU A 452 -17.81 -44.42 5.90
C LEU A 452 -18.62 -45.15 6.98
N LEU A 453 -19.95 -45.25 6.84
CA LEU A 453 -20.78 -46.09 7.72
C LEU A 453 -20.40 -47.57 7.63
N GLY A 454 -20.10 -48.08 6.43
CA GLY A 454 -19.60 -49.44 6.23
C GLY A 454 -18.26 -49.68 6.92
N VAL A 455 -17.32 -48.74 6.78
CA VAL A 455 -16.00 -48.80 7.43
C VAL A 455 -16.13 -48.73 8.95
N VAL A 456 -16.98 -47.85 9.50
CA VAL A 456 -17.22 -47.75 10.95
C VAL A 456 -17.83 -49.05 11.50
N VAL A 457 -18.76 -49.69 10.79
CA VAL A 457 -19.33 -50.98 11.23
C VAL A 457 -18.27 -52.09 11.21
N VAL A 458 -17.42 -52.15 10.20
CA VAL A 458 -16.34 -53.16 10.09
C VAL A 458 -15.26 -52.93 11.13
N VAL A 459 -14.83 -51.68 11.35
CA VAL A 459 -13.85 -51.31 12.37
C VAL A 459 -14.40 -51.55 13.77
N THR A 460 -15.68 -51.25 14.02
CA THR A 460 -16.33 -51.53 15.32
C THR A 460 -16.42 -53.04 15.55
N ALA A 461 -16.76 -53.84 14.54
CA ALA A 461 -16.79 -55.30 14.64
C ALA A 461 -15.38 -55.88 14.90
N LEU A 462 -14.34 -55.34 14.24
CA LEU A 462 -12.94 -55.72 14.47
C LEU A 462 -12.44 -55.30 15.86
N LEU A 463 -12.79 -54.11 16.33
CA LEU A 463 -12.45 -53.63 17.67
C LEU A 463 -13.17 -54.42 18.76
N VAL A 464 -14.43 -54.83 18.54
CA VAL A 464 -15.15 -55.74 19.45
C VAL A 464 -14.51 -57.14 19.44
N ALA A 465 -14.12 -57.66 18.27
CA ALA A 465 -13.40 -58.92 18.17
C ALA A 465 -12.02 -58.86 18.86
N LEU A 466 -11.28 -57.76 18.68
CA LEU A 466 -10.01 -57.51 19.36
C LEU A 466 -10.18 -57.29 20.86
N TYR A 467 -11.24 -56.62 21.30
CA TYR A 467 -11.59 -56.44 22.72
C TYR A 467 -11.93 -57.78 23.39
N ILE A 468 -12.69 -58.65 22.71
CA ILE A 468 -12.98 -60.01 23.17
C ILE A 468 -11.70 -60.86 23.20
N ARG A 469 -10.77 -60.66 22.25
CA ARG A 469 -9.48 -61.36 22.20
C ARG A 469 -8.47 -60.84 23.25
N ASN A 470 -8.51 -59.55 23.59
CA ASN A 470 -7.60 -58.91 24.57
C ASN A 470 -8.04 -59.04 26.02
N LYS A 471 -9.30 -59.41 26.30
CA LYS A 471 -9.75 -59.72 27.67
C LYS A 471 -9.08 -60.98 28.28
N LYS A 472 -8.26 -61.70 27.49
CA LYS A 472 -7.45 -62.84 27.93
C LYS A 472 -6.03 -62.48 28.41
N TYR A 473 -5.56 -61.23 28.28
CA TYR A 473 -4.25 -60.80 28.77
C TYR A 473 -4.35 -59.59 29.72
N ARG A 474 -4.08 -59.89 31.00
CA ARG A 474 -3.92 -58.99 32.17
C ARG A 474 -2.95 -57.81 31.88
N ARG A 475 -3.24 -56.55 32.27
CA ARG A 475 -3.21 -55.91 33.61
C ARG A 475 -1.86 -55.18 33.90
N SER A 476 -1.79 -53.85 33.65
CA SER A 476 -1.14 -52.84 34.54
C SER A 476 -1.01 -51.44 33.88
N GLN A 477 -1.57 -50.42 34.56
CA GLN A 477 -1.16 -49.00 34.77
C GLN A 477 0.12 -48.47 34.05
N LEU A 478 0.25 -47.24 33.52
CA LEU A 478 0.06 -45.85 34.05
C LEU A 478 0.15 -44.84 32.84
N LEU A 479 -0.79 -43.91 32.59
CA LEU A 479 -0.78 -42.44 32.90
C LEU A 479 0.58 -41.83 33.29
N GLY A 480 1.10 -40.73 32.73
CA GLY A 480 0.62 -39.76 31.75
C GLY A 480 1.61 -38.58 31.68
N GLY A 481 1.48 -37.75 30.66
CA GLY A 481 2.15 -36.45 30.54
C GLY A 481 1.53 -35.71 29.37
N TYR A 482 1.11 -34.46 29.58
CA TYR A 482 1.39 -33.30 28.72
C TYR A 482 0.70 -32.07 29.31
N ALA A 483 1.52 -31.08 29.59
CA ALA A 483 1.18 -29.73 29.97
C ALA A 483 1.36 -28.81 28.74
N GLY A 484 0.67 -27.67 28.76
CA GLY A 484 1.06 -26.48 27.99
C GLY A 484 0.11 -26.10 26.87
N ALA A 485 -0.96 -25.39 27.22
CA ALA A 485 -1.65 -24.48 26.32
C ALA A 485 -1.48 -23.08 26.90
N LEU A 486 -0.89 -22.16 26.12
CA LEU A 486 -1.05 -20.70 26.21
C LEU A 486 -0.22 -20.06 25.08
N ALA A 487 -0.89 -19.74 23.96
CA ALA A 487 -0.62 -18.63 23.06
C ALA A 487 -1.62 -18.70 21.90
N GLN A 488 -2.73 -17.95 22.00
CA GLN A 488 -3.56 -17.56 20.87
C GLN A 488 -3.72 -16.05 20.98
N THR A 489 -3.19 -15.35 19.98
CA THR A 489 -3.50 -13.95 19.68
C THR A 489 -3.85 -13.90 18.20
N ASP A 490 -5.14 -13.66 17.96
CA ASP A 490 -5.82 -13.10 16.79
C ASP A 490 -5.15 -13.17 15.41
N GLU A 491 -5.71 -14.06 14.58
CA GLU A 491 -5.59 -14.08 13.13
C GLU A 491 -6.72 -13.22 12.54
N LEU A 492 -6.38 -12.06 11.96
CA LEU A 492 -7.29 -11.31 11.09
C LEU A 492 -7.29 -11.95 9.69
N GLN A 493 -8.20 -12.88 9.45
CA GLN A 493 -8.53 -13.36 8.10
C GLN A 493 -9.49 -12.37 7.40
N GLY A 494 -9.13 -11.85 6.23
CA GLY A 494 -10.05 -11.00 5.45
C GLY A 494 -9.63 -10.62 4.02
N ARG A 495 -10.22 -11.32 3.04
CA ARG A 495 -10.70 -10.89 1.70
C ARG A 495 -10.10 -9.61 1.07
N GLY A 496 -9.46 -9.72 -0.11
CA GLY A 496 -8.84 -8.57 -0.79
C GLY A 496 -8.83 -8.61 -2.34
N ILE A 497 -8.45 -7.51 -2.98
CA ILE A 497 -8.23 -7.40 -4.43
C ILE A 497 -6.76 -7.73 -4.71
N GLN A 498 -6.46 -8.56 -5.71
CA GLN A 498 -5.08 -8.85 -6.12
C GLN A 498 -4.79 -8.17 -7.46
N LEU A 499 -3.70 -7.41 -7.55
CA LEU A 499 -3.17 -6.86 -8.79
C LEU A 499 -1.97 -7.69 -9.24
N ALA A 500 -1.84 -7.96 -10.54
CA ALA A 500 -0.64 -8.58 -11.12
C ALA A 500 0.00 -7.62 -12.13
N MET A 501 1.27 -7.25 -11.94
CA MET A 501 2.05 -6.41 -12.87
C MET A 501 3.01 -7.27 -13.68
N GLY A 502 2.99 -7.18 -15.02
CA GLY A 502 3.86 -7.99 -15.87
C GLY A 502 4.02 -7.46 -17.30
N GLY A 503 5.22 -7.67 -17.85
CA GLY A 503 5.53 -7.59 -19.29
C GLY A 503 5.51 -8.98 -19.92
N ASP A 504 4.82 -9.08 -21.06
CA ASP A 504 4.59 -10.23 -21.95
C ASP A 504 3.99 -11.52 -21.33
N GLU A 505 2.72 -11.40 -20.93
CA GLU A 505 1.66 -12.42 -20.87
C GLU A 505 2.04 -13.92 -20.72
N LEU A 506 1.93 -14.46 -19.49
CA LEU A 506 1.09 -15.65 -19.17
C LEU A 506 0.99 -15.93 -17.65
N GLN A 507 -0.08 -16.63 -17.32
CA GLN A 507 -0.83 -16.66 -16.06
C GLN A 507 -0.41 -17.69 -14.99
N PHE A 508 -0.73 -17.34 -13.74
CA PHE A 508 -1.01 -18.11 -12.50
C PHE A 508 -0.56 -19.57 -12.37
N VAL A 509 0.11 -19.86 -11.25
CA VAL A 509 -0.03 -21.13 -10.52
C VAL A 509 -0.08 -20.83 -9.02
N LEU A 510 -1.10 -21.39 -8.35
CA LEU A 510 -1.19 -21.55 -6.90
C LEU A 510 -0.29 -22.73 -6.51
N GLU A 511 0.62 -22.54 -5.56
CA GLU A 511 1.14 -23.66 -4.78
C GLU A 511 0.27 -23.79 -3.52
N GLU A 512 -0.59 -24.81 -3.49
CA GLU A 512 -0.98 -25.44 -2.23
C GLU A 512 -0.03 -26.62 -2.01
N GLU A 513 0.53 -26.79 -0.81
CA GLU A 513 1.10 -28.08 -0.41
C GLU A 513 -0.03 -29.13 -0.43
N GLU A 514 0.19 -30.19 -1.21
CA GLU A 514 -0.78 -31.25 -1.53
C GLU A 514 -1.37 -31.98 -0.31
N ASP A 515 -2.62 -32.43 -0.45
CA ASP A 515 -2.90 -33.87 -0.50
C ASP A 515 -3.98 -34.13 -1.58
N GLU A 516 -3.77 -35.20 -2.35
CA GLU A 516 -4.29 -35.51 -3.71
C GLU A 516 -5.83 -35.51 -3.93
N ASP A 517 -6.18 -35.30 -5.22
CA ASP A 517 -7.44 -35.54 -5.94
C ASP A 517 -8.49 -34.40 -6.02
N GLU A 518 -8.41 -33.53 -7.05
CA GLU A 518 -9.34 -33.48 -8.20
C GLU A 518 -9.10 -32.26 -9.12
N GLU A 519 -8.93 -32.52 -10.43
CA GLU A 519 -8.92 -31.53 -11.51
C GLU A 519 -10.31 -30.90 -11.73
N GLY A 520 -10.40 -29.59 -12.05
CA GLY A 520 -11.59 -29.08 -12.74
C GLY A 520 -11.86 -27.56 -12.79
N GLY A 521 -11.41 -26.90 -13.87
CA GLY A 521 -12.20 -25.92 -14.64
C GLY A 521 -12.40 -24.49 -14.10
N VAL A 522 -11.56 -23.55 -14.56
CA VAL A 522 -11.76 -22.09 -14.40
C VAL A 522 -12.82 -21.56 -15.37
N TYR A 523 -13.90 -20.97 -14.86
CA TYR A 523 -14.85 -20.20 -15.68
C TYR A 523 -14.34 -18.75 -15.83
N ARG A 524 -13.94 -18.36 -17.05
CA ARG A 524 -13.42 -17.02 -17.37
C ARG A 524 -14.50 -16.21 -18.09
N GLY A 525 -15.18 -15.31 -17.38
CA GLY A 525 -16.01 -14.27 -18.00
C GLY A 525 -15.16 -13.04 -18.29
N ALA A 526 -14.95 -12.70 -19.57
CA ALA A 526 -14.27 -11.46 -19.96
C ALA A 526 -15.19 -10.25 -19.71
N ILE A 527 -14.66 -9.17 -19.13
CA ILE A 527 -15.33 -7.86 -19.06
C ILE A 527 -14.57 -6.92 -20.00
N ASN A 528 -15.28 -6.20 -20.87
CA ASN A 528 -14.68 -5.21 -21.76
C ASN A 528 -14.64 -3.84 -21.08
N PRO A 529 -13.48 -3.18 -20.96
CA PRO A 529 -13.40 -1.80 -20.51
C PRO A 529 -13.92 -0.85 -21.58
N THR A 530 -14.78 0.11 -21.19
CA THR A 530 -15.10 1.30 -22.00
C THR A 530 -14.30 2.48 -21.46
N PHE A 531 -13.46 3.07 -22.32
CA PHE A 531 -12.65 4.23 -21.97
C PHE A 531 -13.33 5.53 -22.44
N GLU A 532 -13.42 6.54 -21.57
CA GLU A 532 -13.68 7.94 -21.97
C GLU A 532 -12.39 8.73 -21.75
N GLU A 533 -11.90 9.35 -22.82
CA GLU A 533 -10.74 10.25 -22.77
C GLU A 533 -11.20 11.68 -22.46
N GLY A 534 -10.69 12.24 -21.36
CA GLY A 534 -10.70 13.68 -21.11
C GLY A 534 -9.51 14.32 -21.82
N GLY A 535 -9.72 14.95 -22.97
CA GLY A 535 -8.64 15.56 -23.74
C GLY A 535 -8.08 16.82 -23.08
N LEU A 536 -6.83 16.79 -22.62
CA LEU A 536 -6.03 17.98 -22.36
C LEU A 536 -5.12 18.28 -23.56
N GLY A 537 -5.15 19.52 -24.04
CA GLY A 537 -4.16 20.03 -24.99
C GLY A 537 -2.81 20.18 -24.29
N GLY A 538 -2.03 19.11 -24.20
CA GLY A 538 -0.68 19.14 -23.64
C GLY A 538 -0.31 17.87 -22.87
N GLY A 539 0.00 16.79 -23.58
CA GLY A 539 0.87 15.69 -23.12
C GLY A 539 0.42 14.77 -21.98
N GLY A 540 -0.53 15.16 -21.13
CA GLY A 540 -1.07 14.31 -20.05
C GLY A 540 -2.33 13.54 -20.49
N HIS A 541 -2.33 12.23 -20.28
CA HIS A 541 -3.48 11.36 -20.55
C HIS A 541 -4.31 11.16 -19.28
N GLU A 542 -5.48 11.81 -19.18
CA GLU A 542 -6.56 11.30 -18.32
C GLU A 542 -7.26 10.15 -19.07
N SER A 543 -7.30 8.97 -18.46
CA SER A 543 -8.19 7.91 -18.93
C SER A 543 -9.07 7.43 -17.79
N PHE A 544 -10.37 7.51 -18.04
CA PHE A 544 -11.40 6.84 -17.25
C PHE A 544 -11.71 5.52 -17.95
N ALA A 545 -11.85 4.44 -17.19
CA ALA A 545 -12.43 3.20 -17.70
C ALA A 545 -13.64 2.82 -16.85
N LYS A 546 -14.82 2.79 -17.48
CA LYS A 546 -16.00 2.15 -16.93
C LYS A 546 -16.00 0.72 -17.41
N LEU A 547 -16.13 -0.23 -16.49
CA LEU A 547 -16.32 -1.63 -16.86
C LEU A 547 -17.82 -1.86 -17.01
N GLU A 548 -18.30 -1.90 -18.25
CA GLU A 548 -19.72 -2.15 -18.53
C GLU A 548 -19.99 -3.65 -18.71
N TYR A 549 -21.12 -4.08 -18.18
CA TYR A 549 -21.64 -5.43 -18.34
C TYR A 549 -22.21 -5.58 -19.76
N PRO A 550 -21.95 -6.68 -20.48
CA PRO A 550 -22.72 -6.96 -21.69
C PRO A 550 -24.19 -7.24 -21.31
N ASP A 551 -25.12 -6.50 -21.93
CA ASP A 551 -26.55 -6.76 -21.83
C ASP A 551 -26.89 -8.19 -22.30
N GLU A 552 -27.72 -8.90 -21.53
CA GLU A 552 -28.17 -10.28 -21.84
C GLU A 552 -29.05 -10.38 -23.11
N GLU A 553 -29.42 -9.26 -23.75
CA GLU A 553 -30.36 -9.26 -24.89
C GLU A 553 -29.73 -9.38 -26.28
N ALA A 554 -28.40 -9.45 -26.41
CA ALA A 554 -27.75 -9.71 -27.69
C ALA A 554 -27.38 -11.19 -27.88
N GLN A 555 -28.35 -12.10 -27.77
CA GLN A 555 -28.19 -13.45 -28.31
C GLN A 555 -28.31 -13.41 -29.85
N PRO A 556 -27.27 -13.77 -30.63
CA PRO A 556 -27.49 -14.09 -32.03
C PRO A 556 -28.34 -15.36 -32.08
N ALA A 557 -29.52 -15.26 -32.71
CA ALA A 557 -30.42 -16.38 -32.92
C ALA A 557 -29.65 -17.58 -33.50
N LEU A 558 -29.58 -18.66 -32.71
CA LEU A 558 -29.13 -19.97 -33.14
C LEU A 558 -30.05 -20.45 -34.27
N GLY A 559 -29.60 -20.29 -35.51
CA GLY A 559 -30.20 -20.90 -36.69
C GLY A 559 -30.17 -22.43 -36.56
N ARG A 560 -31.36 -23.03 -36.50
CA ARG A 560 -31.56 -24.48 -36.57
C ARG A 560 -30.88 -25.07 -37.80
N GLY A 561 -30.21 -26.20 -37.61
CA GLY A 561 -29.44 -26.90 -38.63
C GLY A 561 -30.26 -27.35 -39.84
N ALA A 562 -29.56 -27.46 -40.97
CA ALA A 562 -29.96 -28.29 -42.10
C ALA A 562 -28.83 -29.30 -42.35
N ALA A 563 -29.22 -30.57 -42.37
CA ALA A 563 -28.39 -31.73 -42.61
C ALA A 563 -27.86 -31.77 -44.04
N ALA A 564 -26.73 -32.45 -44.22
CA ALA A 564 -26.17 -32.80 -45.50
C ALA A 564 -26.93 -33.97 -46.16
N GLU A 565 -27.42 -33.73 -47.37
CA GLU A 565 -27.61 -34.66 -48.50
C GLU A 565 -27.33 -33.79 -49.75
N GLY A 566 -26.58 -34.12 -50.80
CA GLY A 566 -26.24 -35.38 -51.42
C GLY A 566 -26.44 -35.19 -52.93
N SER A 567 -25.35 -35.31 -53.71
CA SER A 567 -25.28 -35.60 -55.16
C SER A 567 -25.80 -34.62 -56.24
N ASN A 568 -24.96 -34.53 -57.28
CA ASN A 568 -25.09 -34.03 -58.66
C ASN A 568 -24.96 -32.53 -58.93
#